data_AF-A0A849EHM9-F1
#
_entry.id   AF-A0A849EHM9-F1
#
_cell.length_a   1.000
_cell.length_b   1.000
_cell.length_c   1.000
_cell.angle_alpha   90.00
_cell.angle_beta   90.00
_cell.angle_gamma   90.00
#
_symmetry.space_group_name_H-M   'P 1'
#
loop_
_entity.id
_entity.type
_entity.pdbx_description
1 polymer ?
#
loop_
_entity_poly.entity_id
_entity_poly.type
_entity_poly.pdbx_seq_one_letter_code
_entity_poly.pdbx_strand_id
1 'polypeptide(L)' 'TTGSVASVFELAAEEEVDKNKISRALRFAYLAPDITQAILEGRQPVELTADRMRRLPELPLNWQEQRNLLGFA' A
#
# COMPACT_ATOMS: atom_id res chain seq x y z
N THR A 1 -12.40 -12.96 19.79
CA THR A 1 -13.19 -12.82 18.55
C THR A 1 -12.32 -13.24 17.39
N THR A 2 -12.48 -14.46 16.91
CA THR A 2 -11.77 -14.97 15.74
C THR A 2 -12.32 -14.27 14.50
N GLY A 3 -11.68 -13.17 14.11
CA GLY A 3 -11.97 -12.48 12.86
C GLY A 3 -11.58 -13.40 11.71
N SER A 4 -12.54 -14.15 11.18
CA SER A 4 -12.41 -14.79 9.88
C SER A 4 -12.34 -13.66 8.86
N VAL A 5 -11.12 -13.25 8.50
CA VAL A 5 -10.92 -12.32 7.41
C VAL A 5 -11.22 -13.12 6.15
N ALA A 6 -12.48 -13.10 5.72
CA ALA A 6 -12.80 -13.39 4.33
C ALA A 6 -11.81 -12.57 3.51
N SER A 7 -11.01 -13.26 2.69
CA SER A 7 -9.87 -12.64 2.02
C SER A 7 -10.35 -11.38 1.32
N VAL A 8 -9.58 -10.29 1.36
CA VAL A 8 -9.95 -9.02 0.68
C VAL A 8 -10.32 -9.27 -0.80
N PHE A 9 -9.79 -10.35 -1.38
CA PHE A 9 -10.13 -10.85 -2.71
C PHE A 9 -11.55 -11.43 -2.84
N GLU A 10 -12.08 -12.13 -1.84
CA GLU A 10 -13.46 -12.66 -1.85
C GLU A 10 -14.49 -11.53 -1.73
N LEU A 11 -14.24 -10.54 -0.88
CA LEU A 11 -15.11 -9.35 -0.77
C LEU A 11 -15.11 -8.50 -2.04
N ALA A 12 -14.00 -8.51 -2.79
CA ALA A 12 -13.86 -7.76 -4.03
C ALA A 12 -14.46 -8.45 -5.27
N ALA A 13 -14.89 -9.71 -5.15
CA ALA A 13 -15.53 -10.44 -6.25
C ALA A 13 -17.05 -10.22 -6.30
N GLU A 14 -17.67 -9.91 -5.16
CA GLU A 14 -19.13 -9.71 -5.03
C GLU A 14 -19.57 -8.30 -5.48
N GLU A 15 -18.67 -7.33 -5.36
CA GLU A 15 -18.83 -5.96 -5.84
C GLU A 15 -17.94 -5.80 -7.07
N GLU A 16 -18.35 -5.11 -8.13
CA GLU A 16 -17.50 -4.79 -9.29
C GLU A 16 -16.31 -3.89 -8.88
N VAL A 17 -15.35 -4.43 -8.13
CA VAL A 17 -14.21 -3.68 -7.65
C VAL A 17 -13.28 -3.49 -8.83
N ASP A 18 -13.38 -2.28 -9.40
CA ASP A 18 -12.48 -1.75 -10.42
C ASP A 18 -11.06 -2.31 -10.24
N LYS A 19 -10.52 -2.95 -11.28
CA LYS A 19 -9.18 -3.54 -11.25
C LYS A 19 -8.13 -2.55 -10.72
N ASN A 20 -8.32 -1.25 -10.95
CA ASN A 20 -7.47 -0.20 -10.38
C ASN A 20 -7.55 -0.12 -8.85
N LYS A 21 -8.72 -0.33 -8.23
CA LYS A 21 -8.85 -0.40 -6.76
C LYS A 21 -8.10 -1.61 -6.21
N ILE A 22 -8.22 -2.78 -6.83
CA ILE A 22 -7.51 -4.00 -6.41
C ILE A 22 -6.00 -3.82 -6.55
N SER A 23 -5.51 -3.37 -7.71
CA SER A 23 -4.07 -3.13 -7.92
C SER A 23 -3.50 -2.05 -7.00
N ARG A 24 -4.32 -1.07 -6.58
CA ARG A 24 -3.93 -0.10 -5.55
C ARG A 24 -3.84 -0.76 -4.18
N ALA A 25 -4.83 -1.55 -3.79
CA ALA A 25 -4.83 -2.27 -2.51
C ALA A 25 -3.64 -3.25 -2.39
N LEU A 26 -3.34 -4.02 -3.44
CA LEU A 26 -2.18 -4.92 -3.45
C LEU A 26 -0.87 -4.14 -3.29
N ARG A 27 -0.71 -2.97 -3.92
CA ARG A 27 0.50 -2.16 -3.75
C ARG A 27 0.77 -1.78 -2.30
N PHE A 28 -0.28 -1.45 -1.54
CA PHE A 28 -0.15 -1.18 -0.10
C PHE A 28 0.19 -2.43 0.70
N ALA A 29 -0.26 -3.62 0.28
CA ALA A 29 0.06 -4.87 0.95
C ALA A 29 1.55 -5.25 0.87
N TYR A 30 2.29 -4.70 -0.09
CA TYR A 30 3.74 -4.97 -0.27
C TYR A 30 4.66 -3.92 0.36
N LEU A 31 4.12 -2.90 1.02
CA LEU A 31 4.95 -1.91 1.70
C LEU A 31 5.75 -2.51 2.85
N ALA A 32 6.97 -2.02 3.03
CA ALA A 32 7.78 -2.32 4.21
C ALA A 32 6.99 -1.97 5.50
N PRO A 33 7.04 -2.83 6.54
CA PRO A 33 6.21 -2.65 7.74
C PRO A 33 6.39 -1.28 8.42
N ASP A 34 7.62 -0.77 8.47
CA ASP A 34 7.97 0.53 9.05
C ASP A 34 7.38 1.71 8.26
N ILE A 35 7.29 1.58 6.93
CA ILE A 35 6.66 2.60 6.08
C ILE A 35 5.15 2.62 6.31
N THR A 36 4.51 1.44 6.36
CA THR A 36 3.08 1.33 6.68
C THR A 36 2.78 1.94 8.05
N GLN A 37 3.61 1.64 9.05
CA GLN A 37 3.48 2.22 10.38
C GLN A 37 3.64 3.74 10.35
N ALA A 38 4.65 4.28 9.66
CA ALA A 38 4.85 5.72 9.56
C ALA A 38 3.67 6.43 8.88
N ILE A 39 3.06 5.82 7.85
CA ILE A 39 1.86 6.36 7.20
C ILE A 39 0.68 6.41 8.19
N LEU A 40 0.46 5.33 8.95
CA LEU A 40 -0.63 5.26 9.93
C LEU A 40 -0.42 6.23 11.09
N GLU A 41 0.83 6.51 11.46
CA GLU A 41 1.21 7.44 12.52
C GLU A 41 1.32 8.91 12.04
N GLY A 42 1.14 9.17 10.74
CA GLY A 42 1.30 10.52 10.18
C GLY A 42 2.75 11.00 10.12
N ARG A 43 3.71 10.09 10.22
CA ARG A 43 5.17 10.33 10.17
C ARG A 43 5.79 10.05 8.80
N GLN A 44 4.98 9.81 7.78
CA GLN A 44 5.50 9.68 6.42
C GLN A 44 6.13 11.00 5.94
N PRO A 45 7.11 10.94 5.01
CA PRO A 45 7.65 12.13 4.37
C PRO A 45 6.55 13.01 3.77
N VAL A 46 6.69 14.34 3.87
CA VAL A 46 5.64 15.28 3.41
C VAL A 46 5.41 15.20 1.91
N GLU A 47 6.44 14.80 1.16
CA GLU A 47 6.38 14.57 -0.28
C GLU A 47 5.56 13.31 -0.61
N LEU A 48 5.39 12.37 0.34
CA LEU A 48 4.66 11.11 0.14
C LEU A 48 3.15 11.30 0.24
N THR A 49 2.58 11.99 -0.75
CA THR A 49 1.15 12.19 -0.88
C THR A 49 0.46 11.01 -1.56
N ALA A 50 -0.86 10.86 -1.36
CA ALA A 50 -1.67 9.86 -2.06
C ALA A 50 -1.60 10.01 -3.58
N ASP A 51 -1.43 11.23 -4.06
CA ASP A 51 -1.27 11.53 -5.47
C ASP A 51 0.12 11.11 -6.00
N ARG A 52 1.20 11.44 -5.29
CA ARG A 52 2.55 10.92 -5.62
C ARG A 52 2.53 9.40 -5.66
N MET A 53 1.92 8.76 -4.67
CA MET A 53 1.83 7.30 -4.58
C MET A 53 1.04 6.66 -5.73
N ARG A 54 0.02 7.34 -6.29
CA ARG A 54 -0.68 6.88 -7.49
C ARG A 54 0.19 6.95 -8.75
N ARG A 55 1.05 7.96 -8.85
CA ARG A 55 1.92 8.20 -10.00
C ARG A 55 3.24 7.42 -9.96
N LEU A 56 3.58 6.84 -8.81
CA LEU A 56 4.77 6.01 -8.70
C LEU A 56 4.69 4.86 -9.71
N PRO A 57 5.83 4.51 -10.33
CA PRO A 57 5.95 3.26 -11.07
C PRO A 57 5.70 2.07 -10.13
N GLU A 58 5.82 0.85 -10.65
CA GLU A 58 5.70 -0.35 -9.83
C GLU A 58 6.56 -0.26 -8.57
N LEU A 59 5.96 -0.58 -7.42
CA LEU A 59 6.66 -0.53 -6.13
C LEU A 59 7.66 -1.68 -6.09
N PRO A 60 8.96 -1.43 -5.87
CA PRO A 60 9.95 -2.50 -5.80
C PRO A 60 9.61 -3.46 -4.67
N LEU A 61 9.78 -4.77 -4.89
CA LEU A 61 9.58 -5.76 -3.83
C LEU A 61 10.65 -5.69 -2.74
N ASN A 62 11.84 -5.14 -3.07
CA ASN A 62 12.91 -4.93 -2.11
C ASN A 62 12.58 -3.72 -1.20
N TRP A 63 12.47 -3.96 0.11
CA TRP A 63 12.13 -2.91 1.08
C TRP A 63 13.17 -1.79 1.19
N GLN A 64 14.45 -2.06 0.97
CA GLN A 64 15.45 -1.01 0.97
C GLN A 64 15.26 -0.05 -0.21
N GLU A 65 14.96 -0.59 -1.38
CA GLU A 65 14.62 0.21 -2.56
C GLU A 65 13.32 0.99 -2.34
N GLN A 66 12.33 0.42 -1.64
CA GLN A 66 11.13 1.16 -1.24
C GLN A 66 11.48 2.34 -0.34
N ARG A 67 12.32 2.16 0.69
CA ARG A 67 12.71 3.27 1.58
C ARG A 67 13.38 4.40 0.81
N ASN A 68 14.31 4.07 -0.08
CA ASN A 68 14.99 5.04 -0.93
C ASN A 68 13.99 5.77 -1.86
N LEU A 69 13.10 5.04 -2.53
CA LEU A 69 12.10 5.61 -3.44
C LEU A 69 11.10 6.52 -2.72
N LEU A 70 10.70 6.13 -1.51
CA LEU A 70 9.64 6.79 -0.76
C LEU A 70 10.15 7.90 0.18
N GLY A 71 11.48 8.04 0.34
CA GLY A 71 12.11 9.09 1.15
C GLY A 71 12.26 8.74 2.63
N PHE A 72 12.39 7.46 2.95
CA PHE A 72 12.62 6.93 4.31
C PHE A 72 14.09 6.61 4.60
N ALA A 73 14.99 6.85 3.64
CA ALA A 73 16.44 6.63 3.74
C ALA A 73 17.19 7.94 3.54
#